data_AF-A0A814NHR0-F1
#
_entry.id   AF-A0A814NHR0-F1
#
_cell.length_a   1.000
_cell.length_b   1.000
_cell.length_c   1.000
_cell.angle_alpha   90.00
_cell.angle_beta   90.00
_cell.angle_gamma   90.00
#
_symmetry.space_group_name_H-M   'P 1'
#
loop_
_entity.id
_entity.type
_entity.pdbx_description
1 polymer ?
#
loop_
_entity_poly.entity_id
_entity_poly.type
_entity_poly.pdbx_seq_one_letter_code
_entity_poly.pdbx_strand_id
1 'polypeptide(L)'
;MQRFVLGDTVSKWLEVTSGVPQGSVLGPLLFLIFINDLPELLINKTKNYAEDTKILDVIKNQNDCLNLQKYIDTLSSWAMTWSIDLNLEK
;
A
#
# COMPACT_ATOMS: atom_id res chain seq x y z
N MET A 1 -7.18 -0.98 21.35
CA MET A 1 -7.49 -2.39 21.69
C MET A 1 -8.37 -2.99 20.60
N GLN A 2 -8.03 -4.15 20.05
CA GLN A 2 -8.86 -4.91 19.11
C GLN A 2 -8.85 -6.40 19.47
N ARG A 3 -9.83 -7.15 18.96
CA ARG A 3 -9.93 -8.61 19.02
C ARG A 3 -10.69 -9.12 17.79
N PHE A 4 -10.53 -10.40 17.48
CA PHE A 4 -11.24 -11.08 16.40
C PHE A 4 -12.31 -12.01 16.96
N VAL A 5 -13.46 -12.08 16.26
CA VAL A 5 -14.57 -12.98 16.58
C VAL A 5 -14.84 -13.84 15.35
N LEU A 6 -14.80 -15.16 15.50
CA LEU A 6 -15.09 -16.13 14.45
C LEU A 6 -16.12 -17.13 14.97
N GLY A 7 -17.39 -16.93 14.59
CA GLY A 7 -18.50 -17.66 15.18
C GLY A 7 -18.53 -17.48 16.70
N ASP A 8 -18.49 -18.58 17.44
CA ASP A 8 -18.48 -18.57 18.91
C ASP A 8 -17.07 -18.44 19.50
N THR A 9 -16.03 -18.36 18.66
CA THR A 9 -14.63 -18.23 19.11
C THR A 9 -14.22 -16.76 19.15
N VAL A 10 -13.62 -16.32 20.27
CA VAL A 10 -13.19 -14.94 20.47
C VAL A 10 -11.71 -14.90 20.86
N SER A 11 -10.90 -14.11 20.15
CA SER A 11 -9.50 -13.90 20.50
C SER A 11 -9.35 -13.06 21.77
N LYS A 12 -8.16 -13.10 22.38
CA LYS A 12 -7.80 -12.15 23.44
C LYS A 12 -7.82 -10.73 22.88
N TRP A 13 -8.03 -9.76 23.76
CA TRP A 13 -7.81 -8.36 23.46
C TRP A 13 -6.32 -8.10 23.26
N LEU A 14 -6.00 -7.36 22.21
CA LEU A 14 -4.65 -6.89 21.91
C LEU A 14 -4.65 -5.38 21.81
N GLU A 15 -3.60 -4.77 22.34
CA GLU A 15 -3.33 -3.36 22.12
C GLU A 15 -2.88 -3.14 20.67
N VAL A 16 -3.37 -2.05 20.08
CA VAL A 16 -3.08 -1.69 18.69
C VAL A 16 -2.35 -0.38 18.75
N THR A 17 -1.04 -0.43 18.50
CA THR A 17 -0.12 0.70 18.60
C THR A 17 0.04 1.46 17.27
N SER A 18 -0.38 0.84 16.16
CA SER A 18 -0.34 1.42 14.82
C SER A 18 -1.54 0.93 13.98
N GLY A 19 -1.87 1.69 12.94
CA GLY A 19 -3.02 1.42 12.07
C GLY A 19 -4.35 1.97 12.60
N VAL A 20 -5.43 1.66 11.89
CA VAL A 20 -6.79 2.09 12.21
C VAL A 20 -7.66 0.88 12.52
N PRO A 21 -8.64 0.99 13.45
CA PRO A 21 -9.54 -0.12 13.75
C PRO A 21 -10.30 -0.59 12.49
N GLN A 22 -10.29 -1.90 12.27
CA GLN A 22 -11.02 -2.50 11.15
C GLN A 22 -12.53 -2.24 11.31
N GLY A 23 -13.19 -1.83 10.23
CA GLY A 23 -14.60 -1.42 10.26
C GLY A 23 -14.83 0.03 10.70
N SER A 24 -13.75 0.80 10.94
CA SER A 24 -13.86 2.25 11.14
C SER A 24 -14.34 2.95 9.87
N VAL A 25 -15.35 3.81 10.00
CA VAL A 25 -15.86 4.67 8.92
C VAL A 25 -14.77 5.61 8.39
N LEU A 26 -13.83 6.01 9.27
CA LEU A 26 -12.72 6.90 8.90
C LEU A 26 -11.51 6.15 8.33
N GLY A 27 -11.45 4.82 8.46
CA GLY A 27 -10.32 4.02 8.02
C GLY A 27 -9.93 4.28 6.55
N PRO A 28 -10.88 4.22 5.60
CA PRO A 28 -10.60 4.50 4.19
C PRO A 28 -10.08 5.92 3.93
N LEU A 29 -10.63 6.93 4.61
CA LEU A 29 -10.20 8.32 4.44
C LEU A 29 -8.76 8.52 4.97
N LEU A 30 -8.46 7.96 6.14
CA LEU A 30 -7.13 8.04 6.73
C LEU A 30 -6.09 7.32 5.87
N PHE A 31 -6.46 6.19 5.27
CA PHE A 31 -5.61 5.50 4.30
C PHE A 31 -5.32 6.37 3.07
N LEU A 32 -6.35 7.02 2.48
CA LEU A 32 -6.15 7.93 1.35
C LEU A 32 -5.20 9.09 1.68
N ILE A 33 -5.33 9.69 2.86
CA ILE A 33 -4.43 10.75 3.33
C ILE A 33 -2.99 10.22 3.47
N PHE A 34 -2.84 9.01 4.01
CA PHE A 34 -1.54 8.39 4.24
C PHE A 34 -0.78 8.10 2.94
N ILE A 35 -1.47 7.71 1.86
CA ILE A 35 -0.85 7.40 0.56
C ILE A 35 -0.81 8.59 -0.42
N ASN A 36 -1.23 9.78 -0.01
CA ASN A 36 -1.54 10.87 -0.94
C ASN A 36 -0.30 11.44 -1.68
N ASP A 37 0.91 11.21 -1.17
CA ASP A 37 2.17 11.63 -1.79
C ASP A 37 2.68 10.62 -2.86
N LEU A 38 2.23 9.36 -2.80
CA LEU A 38 2.64 8.30 -3.71
C LEU A 38 2.41 8.62 -5.21
N PRO A 39 1.27 9.22 -5.63
CA PRO A 39 1.05 9.54 -7.04
C PRO A 39 2.05 10.54 -7.62
N GLU A 40 2.56 11.47 -6.81
CA GLU A 40 3.53 12.48 -7.26
C GLU A 40 4.88 11.83 -7.62
N LEU A 41 5.22 10.73 -6.96
CA LEU A 41 6.46 9.98 -7.20
C LEU A 41 6.42 9.13 -8.47
N LEU A 42 5.22 8.77 -8.93
CA LEU A 42 5.00 7.77 -9.97
C LEU A 42 4.27 8.36 -11.19
N ILE A 43 4.79 9.49 -11.69
CA ILE A 43 4.45 10.25 -12.92
C ILE A 43 3.38 9.57 -13.83
N ASN A 44 2.12 9.59 -13.40
CA ASN A 44 0.94 9.12 -14.15
C ASN A 44 0.99 7.68 -14.71
N LYS A 45 1.88 6.81 -14.21
CA LYS A 45 1.98 5.39 -14.62
C LYS A 45 1.31 4.44 -13.64
N THR A 46 0.73 4.97 -12.57
CA THR A 46 0.08 4.18 -11.53
C THR A 46 -1.44 4.23 -11.59
N LYS A 47 -2.03 3.09 -11.23
CA LYS A 47 -3.44 2.97 -10.87
C LYS A 47 -3.49 2.42 -9.44
N ASN A 48 -3.96 3.25 -8.52
CA ASN A 48 -4.11 2.90 -7.11
C ASN A 48 -5.58 2.57 -6.85
N TYR A 49 -5.84 1.46 -6.18
CA TYR A 49 -7.15 1.08 -5.70
C TYR A 49 -7.02 0.47 -4.31
N ALA A 50 -7.40 1.24 -3.28
CA ALA A 50 -7.17 0.86 -1.89
C ALA A 50 -5.70 0.42 -1.69
N GLU A 51 -5.47 -0.77 -1.15
CA GLU A 51 -4.14 -1.35 -0.92
C GLU A 51 -3.41 -1.80 -2.19
N ASP A 52 -4.09 -1.94 -3.32
CA ASP A 52 -3.49 -2.41 -4.57
C ASP A 52 -2.97 -1.24 -5.40
N THR A 53 -1.66 -1.25 -5.69
CA THR A 53 -1.00 -0.32 -6.62
C THR A 53 -0.51 -1.06 -7.85
N LYS A 54 -0.89 -0.61 -9.04
CA LYS A 54 -0.43 -1.16 -10.32
C LYS A 54 0.37 -0.13 -11.08
N ILE A 55 1.60 -0.48 -11.47
CA ILE A 55 2.43 0.29 -12.39
C ILE A 55 2.23 -0.29 -13.79
N LEU A 56 1.87 0.56 -14.76
CA LEU A 56 1.57 0.15 -16.13
C LEU A 56 2.41 0.98 -17.11
N ASP A 57 3.20 0.31 -17.95
CA ASP A 57 3.92 0.96 -19.02
C ASP A 57 3.95 0.14 -20.31
N VAL A 58 4.09 0.82 -21.45
CA VAL A 58 4.24 0.21 -22.77
C VAL A 58 5.72 0.11 -23.09
N ILE A 59 6.24 -1.12 -23.11
CA ILE A 59 7.65 -1.39 -23.38
C ILE A 59 7.89 -1.53 -24.89
N LYS A 60 8.65 -0.61 -25.47
CA LYS A 60 9.06 -0.63 -26.89
C LYS A 60 10.55 -0.85 -27.06
N ASN A 61 11.35 -0.51 -26.05
CA ASN A 61 12.81 -0.59 -26.08
C ASN A 61 13.39 -0.85 -24.68
N GLN A 62 14.69 -1.09 -24.60
CA GLN A 62 15.40 -1.37 -23.35
C GLN A 62 15.34 -0.22 -22.34
N ASN A 63 15.29 1.04 -22.81
CA ASN A 63 15.18 2.19 -21.93
C ASN A 63 13.83 2.22 -21.20
N ASP A 64 12.76 1.74 -21.85
CA ASP A 64 11.45 1.61 -21.20
C ASP A 64 11.50 0.58 -20.05
N CYS A 65 12.23 -0.53 -20.22
CA CYS A 65 12.47 -1.49 -19.14
C CYS A 65 13.22 -0.86 -17.96
N LEU A 66 14.26 -0.07 -18.24
CA LEU A 66 15.04 0.63 -17.21
C LEU A 66 14.19 1.66 -16.45
N ASN A 67 13.31 2.37 -17.16
CA ASN A 67 12.37 3.30 -16.54
C ASN A 67 11.37 2.56 -15.63
N LEU A 68 10.85 1.41 -16.07
CA LEU A 68 9.95 0.59 -15.26
C LEU A 68 10.63 0.12 -13.97
N GLN A 69 11.88 -0.37 -14.06
CA GLN A 69 12.65 -0.76 -12.88
C GLN A 69 12.86 0.42 -11.93
N LYS A 70 13.18 1.61 -12.46
CA LYS A 70 13.34 2.83 -11.64
C LYS A 70 12.05 3.18 -10.87
N TYR A 71 10.88 2.98 -11.46
CA TYR A 71 9.61 3.17 -10.76
C TYR A 71 9.40 2.15 -9.65
N ILE A 72 9.76 0.88 -9.87
CA ILE A 72 9.71 -0.17 -8.86
C ILE A 72 10.65 0.17 -7.69
N ASP A 73 11.87 0.59 -7.97
CA ASP A 73 12.87 0.96 -6.94
C ASP A 73 12.41 2.19 -6.12
N THR A 74 11.76 3.15 -6.80
CA THR A 74 11.19 4.34 -6.15
C THR A 74 10.02 3.96 -5.23
N LEU A 75 9.12 3.09 -5.69
CA LEU A 75 8.01 2.57 -4.88
C LEU A 75 8.52 1.80 -3.66
N SER A 76 9.55 0.98 -3.83
CA SER A 76 10.18 0.22 -2.73
C SER A 76 10.78 1.17 -1.68
N SER A 77 11.48 2.21 -2.12
CA SER A 77 12.06 3.22 -1.21
C SER A 77 10.98 4.01 -0.46
N TRP A 78 9.89 4.37 -1.15
CA TRP A 78 8.74 5.03 -0.52
C TRP A 78 8.08 4.11 0.53
N ALA A 79 7.87 2.84 0.21
CA ALA A 79 7.29 1.88 1.16
C ALA A 79 8.15 1.71 2.41
N MET A 80 9.49 1.65 2.26
CA MET A 80 10.41 1.66 3.40
C MET A 80 10.28 2.93 4.25
N THR A 81 10.16 4.10 3.61
CA THR A 81 10.00 5.39 4.31
C THR A 81 8.74 5.41 5.18
N TRP A 82 7.64 4.87 4.66
CA TRP A 82 6.35 4.83 5.33
C TRP A 82 6.12 3.57 6.17
N SER A 83 7.14 2.70 6.32
CA SER A 83 7.05 1.42 7.04
C SER A 83 5.88 0.54 6.54
N ILE A 84 5.71 0.49 5.23
CA ILE A 84 4.75 -0.39 4.55
C ILE A 84 5.47 -1.63 4.06
N ASP A 85 4.97 -2.80 4.46
CA ASP A 85 5.46 -4.07 3.94
C ASP A 85 4.88 -4.34 2.55
N LEU A 86 5.76 -4.44 1.55
CA LEU A 86 5.38 -4.86 0.21
C LEU A 86 5.30 -6.39 0.12
N ASN A 87 4.21 -6.90 -0.43
CA ASN A 87 4.10 -8.32 -0.72
C ASN A 87 4.85 -8.65 -2.01
N LEU A 88 6.04 -9.25 -1.88
CA LEU A 88 6.90 -9.63 -3.00
C LEU A 88 6.51 -10.98 -3.66
N GLU A 89 5.59 -11.73 -3.06
CA GLU A 89 5.12 -13.01 -3.59
C GLU A 89 3.94 -12.84 -4.57
N LYS A 90 3.43 -11.62 -4.72
CA LYS A 90 2.32 -11.26 -5.60
C LYS A 90 2.77 -10.52 -6.86
#